data_AF-A0A0A1SW82-F1
#
_entry.id   AF-A0A0A1SW82-F1
#
_cell.length_a   1.000
_cell.length_b   1.000
_cell.length_c   1.000
_cell.angle_alpha   90.00
_cell.angle_beta   90.00
_cell.angle_gamma   90.00
#
_symmetry.space_group_name_H-M   'P 1'
#
loop_
_entity.id
_entity.type
_entity.pdbx_description
1 polymer ?
#
loop_
_entity_poly.entity_id
_entity_poly.type
_entity_poly.pdbx_seq_one_letter_code
_entity_poly.pdbx_strand_id
1 'polypeptide(L)'
;MVIGGQDTDIKDVPYQVEFAFNGELGCGGAIVNSRYIVTAGHCVRGRTVSQITIRVGSNQAGQGKVYQISNLQAHPKFKLDPNTGIDFDIALIQTPEPIAFSDSLKPVPLVDTSASLGDMGLLSGWGATTTSRHYPQTLQFFICALNPGGGIGSCYGDSGGPLVVNGKLAGTVSGGLECAGADDPGTYADVGHPEIRSWIKITGV
;
A
#
# COMPACT_ATOMS: atom_id res chain seq x y z
N MET A 1 -3.42 -12.01 -1.39
CA MET A 1 -4.82 -12.00 -1.85
C MET A 1 -5.54 -11.19 -0.79
N VAL A 2 -5.88 -9.98 -1.15
CA VAL A 2 -7.18 -9.87 -1.79
C VAL A 2 -7.97 -11.20 -1.80
N ILE A 3 -8.93 -11.47 -0.93
CA ILE A 3 -9.73 -12.68 -1.19
C ILE A 3 -10.42 -12.54 -2.57
N GLY A 4 -10.32 -13.51 -3.47
CA GLY A 4 -10.85 -13.43 -4.84
C GLY A 4 -10.10 -12.57 -5.88
N GLY A 5 -8.84 -12.21 -5.64
CA GLY A 5 -7.98 -11.54 -6.64
C GLY A 5 -7.53 -12.43 -7.81
N GLN A 6 -6.93 -11.81 -8.84
CA GLN A 6 -6.36 -12.50 -10.01
C GLN A 6 -4.88 -12.11 -10.19
N ASP A 7 -4.11 -12.97 -10.85
CA ASP A 7 -2.73 -12.67 -11.26
C ASP A 7 -2.70 -11.39 -12.10
N THR A 8 -1.74 -10.50 -11.81
CA THR A 8 -1.49 -9.27 -12.58
C THR A 8 -0.09 -9.26 -13.17
N ASP A 9 0.10 -8.52 -14.27
CA ASP A 9 1.44 -8.08 -14.68
C ASP A 9 1.79 -6.78 -13.93
N ILE A 10 3.02 -6.66 -13.45
CA ILE A 10 3.59 -5.48 -12.82
C ILE A 10 3.51 -4.26 -13.75
N LYS A 11 3.46 -4.47 -15.07
CA LYS A 11 3.24 -3.40 -16.05
C LYS A 11 1.86 -2.76 -15.95
N ASP A 12 0.86 -3.47 -15.42
CA ASP A 12 -0.49 -2.96 -15.20
C ASP A 12 -0.58 -2.15 -13.90
N VAL A 13 0.29 -2.46 -12.94
CA VAL A 13 0.41 -1.77 -11.64
C VAL A 13 1.86 -1.36 -11.32
N PRO A 14 2.50 -0.55 -12.19
CA PRO A 14 3.95 -0.29 -12.15
C PRO A 14 4.41 0.57 -10.96
N TYR A 15 3.46 1.04 -10.16
CA TYR A 15 3.68 1.77 -8.92
C TYR A 15 3.77 0.86 -7.69
N GLN A 16 3.44 -0.43 -7.82
CA GLN A 16 3.43 -1.37 -6.70
C GLN A 16 4.84 -1.52 -6.09
N VAL A 17 4.88 -1.44 -4.76
CA VAL A 17 6.10 -1.64 -3.97
C VAL A 17 5.92 -2.77 -2.98
N GLU A 18 6.94 -3.60 -2.84
CA GLU A 18 7.11 -4.53 -1.73
C GLU A 18 8.04 -3.92 -0.68
N PHE A 19 7.59 -3.84 0.57
CA PHE A 19 8.45 -3.53 1.70
C PHE A 19 8.96 -4.82 2.32
N ALA A 20 10.28 -4.91 2.44
CA ALA A 20 10.95 -6.02 3.07
C ALA A 20 11.57 -5.59 4.40
N PHE A 21 11.24 -6.31 5.48
CA PHE A 21 11.77 -6.09 6.82
C PHE A 21 12.84 -7.14 7.11
N ASN A 22 14.09 -6.69 7.30
CA ASN A 22 15.25 -7.59 7.45
C ASN A 22 15.34 -8.66 6.33
N GLY A 23 14.90 -8.32 5.11
CA GLY A 23 14.91 -9.20 3.94
C GLY A 23 13.63 -10.00 3.70
N GLU A 24 12.72 -10.07 4.67
CA GLU A 24 11.46 -10.82 4.57
C GLU A 24 10.30 -9.92 4.13
N LEU A 25 9.35 -10.48 3.38
CA LEU A 25 8.13 -9.79 2.94
C LEU A 25 7.36 -9.22 4.15
N GLY A 26 7.05 -7.93 4.11
CA GLY A 26 6.43 -7.21 5.23
C GLY A 26 5.15 -6.48 4.87
N CYS A 27 5.27 -5.41 4.08
CA CYS A 27 4.16 -4.51 3.72
C CYS A 27 4.15 -4.21 2.20
N GLY A 28 3.12 -3.52 1.73
CA GLY A 28 3.05 -2.89 0.42
C GLY A 28 3.34 -1.39 0.44
N GLY A 29 3.35 -0.79 -0.75
CA GLY A 29 3.44 0.66 -0.93
C GLY A 29 3.18 1.07 -2.37
N ALA A 30 3.19 2.38 -2.61
CA ALA A 30 2.98 2.99 -3.92
C ALA A 30 4.07 4.02 -4.23
N ILE A 31 4.70 3.90 -5.39
CA ILE A 31 5.61 4.95 -5.90
C ILE A 31 4.79 6.15 -6.31
N VAL A 32 5.09 7.33 -5.77
CA VAL A 32 4.34 8.56 -6.06
C VAL A 32 5.15 9.59 -6.84
N ASN A 33 6.48 9.51 -6.76
CA ASN A 33 7.39 10.22 -7.65
C ASN A 33 8.76 9.52 -7.69
N SER A 34 9.79 10.14 -8.28
CA SER A 34 11.09 9.50 -8.45
C SER A 34 11.87 9.29 -7.15
N ARG A 35 11.42 9.76 -6.00
CA ARG A 35 12.11 9.58 -4.71
C ARG A 35 11.22 9.12 -3.57
N TYR A 36 9.91 9.29 -3.70
CA TYR A 36 8.96 9.07 -2.61
C TYR A 36 8.02 7.90 -2.90
N ILE A 37 7.79 7.15 -1.83
CA ILE A 37 6.85 6.04 -1.74
C ILE A 37 5.87 6.34 -0.61
N VAL A 38 4.58 6.08 -0.83
CA VAL A 38 3.55 6.11 0.21
C VAL A 38 3.29 4.69 0.70
N THR A 39 3.17 4.51 2.02
CA THR A 39 2.81 3.25 2.69
C THR A 39 2.02 3.55 3.97
N ALA A 40 1.73 2.55 4.80
CA ALA A 40 1.04 2.73 6.08
C ALA A 40 2.00 3.16 7.22
N GLY A 41 1.47 3.91 8.18
CA GLY A 41 2.21 4.38 9.36
C GLY A 41 2.69 3.22 10.26
N HIS A 42 1.85 2.20 10.45
CA HIS A 42 2.21 1.04 11.26
C HIS A 42 3.32 0.17 10.62
N CYS A 43 3.50 0.24 9.30
CA CYS A 43 4.60 -0.44 8.59
C CYS A 43 5.97 0.17 8.92
N VAL A 44 6.02 1.43 9.39
CA VAL A 44 7.28 2.13 9.69
C VAL A 44 7.49 2.39 11.18
N ARG A 45 6.43 2.34 12.00
CA ARG A 45 6.49 2.57 13.45
C ARG A 45 7.54 1.67 14.12
N GLY A 46 8.45 2.29 14.86
CA GLY A 46 9.47 1.59 15.66
C GLY A 46 10.58 0.91 14.85
N ARG A 47 10.65 1.15 13.53
CA ARG A 47 11.69 0.60 12.65
C ARG A 47 12.72 1.68 12.28
N THR A 48 13.92 1.25 11.94
CA THR A 48 14.99 2.11 11.41
C THR A 48 15.13 1.94 9.90
N VAL A 49 15.77 2.91 9.25
CA VAL A 49 16.06 2.86 7.79
C VAL A 49 16.84 1.60 7.38
N SER A 50 17.71 1.07 8.25
CA SER A 50 18.52 -0.12 7.98
C SER A 50 17.73 -1.43 8.04
N GLN A 51 16.56 -1.43 8.68
CA GLN A 51 15.70 -2.59 8.79
C GLN A 51 14.75 -2.72 7.59
N ILE A 52 14.63 -1.68 6.76
CA ILE A 52 13.67 -1.60 5.67
C ILE A 52 14.41 -1.50 4.34
N THR A 53 14.04 -2.37 3.41
CA THR A 53 14.33 -2.21 1.98
C THR A 53 13.04 -2.28 1.21
N ILE A 54 13.04 -1.75 -0.02
CA ILE A 54 11.90 -1.93 -0.93
C ILE A 54 12.32 -2.71 -2.16
N ARG A 55 11.41 -3.51 -2.71
CA ARG A 55 11.55 -4.21 -3.99
C ARG A 55 10.47 -3.71 -4.96
N VAL A 56 10.86 -3.49 -6.21
CA VAL A 56 9.99 -2.93 -7.25
C VAL A 56 10.23 -3.58 -8.62
N GLY A 57 9.24 -3.48 -9.50
CA GLY A 57 9.37 -3.86 -10.91
C GLY A 57 9.39 -5.37 -11.19
N SER A 58 8.79 -6.18 -10.31
CA SER A 58 8.70 -7.64 -10.44
C SER A 58 7.25 -8.11 -10.26
N ASN A 59 6.88 -9.18 -10.97
CA ASN A 59 5.64 -9.93 -10.72
C ASN A 59 5.78 -10.83 -9.49
N GLN A 60 6.99 -11.22 -9.13
CA GLN A 60 7.25 -12.21 -8.10
C GLN A 60 7.70 -11.54 -6.79
N ALA A 61 7.06 -11.92 -5.67
CA ALA A 61 7.43 -11.50 -4.33
C ALA A 61 8.87 -11.89 -4.02
N GLY A 62 9.58 -11.03 -3.28
CA GLY A 62 10.99 -11.22 -2.94
C GLY A 62 11.96 -10.97 -4.11
N GLN A 63 11.46 -10.69 -5.32
CA GLN A 63 12.27 -10.41 -6.51
C GLN A 63 12.14 -8.95 -6.95
N GLY A 64 12.92 -8.58 -7.97
CA GLY A 64 12.93 -7.22 -8.53
C GLY A 64 14.10 -6.38 -8.05
N LYS A 65 14.04 -5.08 -8.36
CA LYS A 65 15.11 -4.15 -8.02
C LYS A 65 14.98 -3.70 -6.58
N VAL A 66 16.06 -3.84 -5.81
CA VAL A 66 16.10 -3.46 -4.40
C VAL A 66 16.57 -2.01 -4.26
N TYR A 67 15.87 -1.22 -3.46
CA TYR A 67 16.29 0.12 -3.03
C TYR A 67 16.44 0.19 -1.52
N GLN A 68 17.51 0.86 -1.07
CA GLN A 68 17.71 1.26 0.31
C GLN A 68 16.84 2.47 0.64
N ILE A 69 16.60 2.70 1.92
CA ILE A 69 15.80 3.83 2.42
C ILE A 69 16.70 4.85 3.10
N SER A 70 16.49 6.14 2.81
CA SER A 70 17.21 7.25 3.45
C SER A 70 16.37 7.97 4.50
N ASN A 71 15.04 7.92 4.41
CA ASN A 71 14.14 8.56 5.37
C ASN A 71 12.84 7.77 5.57
N LEU A 72 12.35 7.74 6.81
CA LEU A 72 11.09 7.15 7.23
C LEU A 72 10.27 8.21 7.95
N GLN A 73 9.11 8.57 7.41
CA GLN A 73 8.27 9.62 7.98
C GLN A 73 6.81 9.18 8.05
N ALA A 74 6.36 8.71 9.22
CA ALA A 74 4.94 8.56 9.49
C ALA A 74 4.26 9.93 9.57
N HIS A 75 2.97 9.98 9.26
CA HIS A 75 2.17 11.19 9.44
C HIS A 75 2.28 11.69 10.89
N PRO A 76 2.44 13.00 11.17
CA PRO A 76 2.64 13.51 12.53
C PRO A 76 1.50 13.21 13.50
N LYS A 77 0.28 13.02 12.98
CA LYS A 77 -0.90 12.63 13.75
C LYS A 77 -1.14 11.12 13.78
N PHE A 78 -0.23 10.30 13.25
CA PHE A 78 -0.35 8.85 13.29
C PHE A 78 -0.45 8.38 14.73
N LYS A 79 -1.52 7.63 15.04
CA LYS A 79 -1.70 6.97 16.32
C LYS A 79 -2.09 5.53 16.07
N LEU A 80 -1.52 4.64 16.85
CA LEU A 80 -1.94 3.25 16.93
C LEU A 80 -2.09 2.95 18.42
N ASP A 81 -3.36 2.82 18.83
CA ASP A 81 -3.81 2.58 20.19
C ASP A 81 -4.70 1.33 20.20
N PRO A 82 -4.42 0.32 21.05
CA PRO A 82 -5.21 -0.90 21.11
C PRO A 82 -6.69 -0.69 21.48
N ASN A 83 -7.05 0.42 22.11
CA ASN A 83 -8.40 0.72 22.58
C ASN A 83 -9.15 1.68 21.66
N THR A 84 -8.46 2.63 21.02
CA THR A 84 -9.09 3.64 20.16
C THR A 84 -8.88 3.41 18.66
N GLY A 85 -8.07 2.42 18.28
CA GLY A 85 -7.83 2.06 16.89
C GLY A 85 -6.61 2.75 16.28
N ILE A 86 -6.63 2.92 14.95
CA ILE A 86 -5.53 3.49 14.17
C ILE A 86 -5.98 4.78 13.48
N ASP A 87 -5.30 5.88 13.76
CA ASP A 87 -5.54 7.19 13.13
C ASP A 87 -4.38 7.57 12.23
N PHE A 88 -4.67 8.20 11.09
CA PHE A 88 -3.66 8.71 10.14
C PHE A 88 -2.59 7.67 9.78
N ASP A 89 -3.00 6.45 9.47
CA ASP A 89 -2.12 5.31 9.18
C ASP A 89 -1.45 5.42 7.80
N ILE A 90 -0.63 6.44 7.63
CA ILE A 90 0.08 6.74 6.39
C ILE A 90 1.51 7.22 6.70
N ALA A 91 2.43 6.87 5.82
CA ALA A 91 3.83 7.25 5.89
C ALA A 91 4.40 7.55 4.50
N LEU A 92 5.40 8.43 4.49
CA LEU A 92 6.24 8.75 3.35
C LEU A 92 7.64 8.16 3.57
N ILE A 93 8.14 7.53 2.52
CA ILE A 93 9.44 6.87 2.51
C ILE A 93 10.25 7.43 1.37
N GLN A 94 11.53 7.70 1.63
CA GLN A 94 12.42 8.31 0.64
C GLN A 94 13.56 7.37 0.30
N THR A 95 13.85 7.24 -1.00
CA THR A 95 15.08 6.59 -1.48
C THR A 95 16.24 7.59 -1.54
N PRO A 96 17.49 7.17 -1.26
CA PRO A 96 18.66 8.03 -1.33
C PRO A 96 18.91 8.51 -2.77
N GLU A 97 18.64 7.65 -3.76
CA GLU A 97 18.78 7.94 -5.17
C GLU A 97 17.44 7.90 -5.91
N PRO A 98 17.29 8.65 -7.02
CA PRO A 98 16.07 8.61 -7.81
C PRO A 98 15.79 7.20 -8.37
N ILE A 99 14.53 6.81 -8.34
CA ILE A 99 14.00 5.65 -9.04
C ILE A 99 14.02 5.95 -10.54
N ALA A 100 14.71 5.11 -11.30
CA ALA A 100 14.77 5.19 -12.76
C ALA A 100 13.56 4.46 -13.34
N PHE A 101 12.63 5.21 -13.90
CA PHE A 101 11.37 4.66 -14.42
C PHE A 101 11.55 3.86 -15.70
N SER A 102 10.66 2.88 -15.88
CA SER A 102 10.59 1.97 -17.02
C SER A 102 9.14 1.51 -17.21
N ASP A 103 8.86 0.61 -18.16
CA ASP A 103 7.49 0.10 -18.35
C ASP A 103 6.93 -0.70 -17.17
N SER A 104 7.80 -1.31 -16.36
CA SER A 104 7.41 -2.01 -15.13
C SER A 104 7.59 -1.16 -13.87
N LEU A 105 7.94 0.13 -14.01
CA LEU A 105 8.25 0.99 -12.87
C LEU A 105 7.87 2.45 -13.14
N LYS A 106 6.71 2.87 -12.66
CA LYS A 106 6.14 4.21 -12.89
C LYS A 106 5.45 4.71 -11.63
N PRO A 107 5.43 6.03 -11.39
CA PRO A 107 4.67 6.58 -10.26
C PRO A 107 3.16 6.54 -10.55
N VAL A 108 2.35 6.53 -9.48
CA VAL A 108 0.91 6.76 -9.54
C VAL A 108 0.60 8.18 -9.06
N PRO A 109 -0.20 8.97 -9.80
CA PRO A 109 -0.66 10.28 -9.33
C PRO A 109 -1.58 10.13 -8.12
N LEU A 110 -1.63 11.14 -7.26
CA LEU A 110 -2.46 11.14 -6.06
C LEU A 110 -3.83 11.77 -6.33
N VAL A 111 -4.92 11.32 -5.68
CA VAL A 111 -6.26 11.94 -5.77
C VAL A 111 -6.31 13.30 -5.09
N ASP A 112 -6.92 14.35 -5.66
CA ASP A 112 -6.91 15.68 -5.01
C ASP A 112 -7.83 15.77 -3.78
N THR A 113 -8.90 14.99 -3.77
CA THR A 113 -9.91 14.87 -2.71
C THR A 113 -10.26 13.41 -2.48
N SER A 114 -10.94 13.11 -1.37
CA SER A 114 -11.45 11.78 -1.06
C SER A 114 -12.28 11.18 -2.19
N ALA A 115 -12.18 9.86 -2.38
CA ALA A 115 -13.02 9.11 -3.32
C ALA A 115 -14.48 9.10 -2.85
N SER A 116 -15.41 8.97 -3.80
CA SER A 116 -16.84 8.94 -3.51
C SER A 116 -17.33 7.52 -3.22
N LEU A 117 -18.42 7.41 -2.44
CA LEU A 117 -19.08 6.12 -2.25
C LEU A 117 -19.56 5.58 -3.60
N GLY A 118 -19.23 4.31 -3.86
CA GLY A 118 -19.57 3.63 -5.13
C GLY A 118 -18.48 3.70 -6.20
N ASP A 119 -17.41 4.46 -6.00
CA ASP A 119 -16.25 4.42 -6.88
C ASP A 119 -15.62 3.02 -6.88
N MET A 120 -15.29 2.49 -8.06
CA MET A 120 -14.54 1.26 -8.20
C MET A 120 -13.04 1.54 -8.00
N GLY A 121 -12.42 0.82 -7.09
CA GLY A 121 -11.00 0.92 -6.80
C GLY A 121 -10.24 -0.34 -7.19
N LEU A 122 -9.02 -0.19 -7.70
CA LEU A 122 -8.07 -1.25 -7.93
C LEU A 122 -7.11 -1.36 -6.74
N LEU A 123 -6.94 -2.56 -6.21
CA LEU A 123 -5.97 -2.87 -5.17
C LEU A 123 -5.00 -3.93 -5.67
N SER A 124 -3.75 -3.84 -5.25
CA SER A 124 -2.71 -4.81 -5.62
C SER A 124 -1.76 -5.09 -4.46
N GLY A 125 -1.19 -6.29 -4.44
CA GLY A 125 -0.26 -6.69 -3.38
C GLY A 125 0.10 -8.18 -3.37
N TRP A 126 1.02 -8.52 -2.46
CA TRP A 126 1.48 -9.90 -2.18
C TRP A 126 1.06 -10.38 -0.78
N GLY A 127 0.06 -9.76 -0.16
CA GLY A 127 -0.45 -10.22 1.13
C GLY A 127 -1.01 -11.64 1.07
N ALA A 128 -1.25 -12.23 2.24
CA ALA A 128 -1.85 -13.54 2.46
C ALA A 128 -3.10 -13.74 1.60
N THR A 129 -3.35 -14.97 1.17
CA THR A 129 -4.37 -15.34 0.19
C THR A 129 -5.58 -16.04 0.74
N THR A 130 -5.44 -16.49 1.97
CA THR A 130 -6.42 -17.26 2.69
C THR A 130 -6.33 -16.84 4.14
N THR A 131 -7.39 -17.10 4.90
CA THR A 131 -7.39 -16.97 6.37
C THR A 131 -6.32 -17.85 7.04
N SER A 132 -5.77 -18.84 6.32
CA SER A 132 -4.64 -19.68 6.72
C SER A 132 -3.24 -19.09 6.43
N ARG A 133 -3.14 -17.80 6.09
CA ARG A 133 -1.87 -17.05 5.88
C ARG A 133 -0.97 -17.60 4.76
N HIS A 134 -1.53 -18.07 3.66
CA HIS A 134 -0.75 -18.47 2.49
C HIS A 134 -0.35 -17.25 1.65
N TYR A 135 0.94 -16.92 1.49
CA TYR A 135 1.36 -15.76 0.68
C TYR A 135 1.59 -16.16 -0.78
N PRO A 136 1.01 -15.44 -1.77
CA PRO A 136 1.18 -15.75 -3.17
C PRO A 136 2.58 -15.34 -3.61
N GLN A 137 3.21 -16.14 -4.47
CA GLN A 137 4.48 -15.74 -5.08
C GLN A 137 4.28 -14.73 -6.20
N THR A 138 3.15 -14.79 -6.92
CA THR A 138 2.80 -13.85 -8.00
C THR A 138 1.95 -12.68 -7.49
N LEU A 139 2.20 -11.46 -7.98
CA LEU A 139 1.47 -10.24 -7.67
C LEU A 139 0.00 -10.40 -8.04
N GLN A 140 -0.88 -10.04 -7.10
CA GLN A 140 -2.32 -10.10 -7.28
C GLN A 140 -2.88 -8.69 -7.43
N PHE A 141 -3.96 -8.55 -8.20
CA PHE A 141 -4.82 -7.37 -8.20
C PHE A 141 -6.28 -7.73 -7.96
N PHE A 142 -7.08 -6.72 -7.59
CA PHE A 142 -8.54 -6.81 -7.62
C PHE A 142 -9.25 -5.49 -7.64
N ILE A 143 -10.51 -5.56 -8.03
CA ILE A 143 -11.41 -4.42 -8.02
C ILE A 143 -12.22 -4.47 -6.71
N CYS A 144 -11.95 -3.53 -5.81
CA CYS A 144 -12.85 -3.17 -4.72
C CYS A 144 -14.09 -2.48 -5.32
N ALA A 145 -15.13 -3.25 -5.55
CA ALA A 145 -16.50 -2.78 -5.43
C ALA A 145 -17.03 -3.33 -4.11
N LEU A 146 -17.71 -2.51 -3.30
CA LEU A 146 -18.47 -2.97 -2.13
C LEU A 146 -19.16 -4.29 -2.48
N ASN A 147 -18.70 -5.40 -1.92
CA ASN A 147 -19.33 -6.70 -2.09
C ASN A 147 -20.14 -6.99 -0.81
N PRO A 148 -21.46 -6.78 -0.81
CA PRO A 148 -22.28 -6.96 0.39
C PRO A 148 -22.27 -8.39 0.93
N GLY A 149 -21.75 -9.36 0.16
CA GLY A 149 -21.58 -10.76 0.58
C GLY A 149 -20.20 -11.10 1.15
N GLY A 150 -19.27 -10.13 1.28
CA GLY A 150 -17.89 -10.39 1.72
C GLY A 150 -17.07 -11.22 0.71
N GLY A 151 -16.00 -11.87 1.15
CA GLY A 151 -15.21 -12.78 0.32
C GLY A 151 -14.31 -12.11 -0.73
N ILE A 152 -14.31 -10.77 -0.82
CA ILE A 152 -13.32 -10.00 -1.56
C ILE A 152 -12.80 -8.81 -0.76
N GLY A 153 -11.49 -8.70 -0.56
CA GLY A 153 -10.89 -7.64 0.27
C GLY A 153 -9.43 -7.90 0.66
N SER A 154 -8.72 -6.86 1.09
CA SER A 154 -7.31 -6.93 1.52
C SER A 154 -7.09 -7.90 2.69
N CYS A 155 -5.89 -8.45 2.82
CA CYS A 155 -5.52 -9.34 3.93
C CYS A 155 -4.09 -9.06 4.45
N TYR A 156 -3.63 -9.85 5.42
CA TYR A 156 -2.31 -9.67 6.06
C TYR A 156 -1.17 -9.53 5.03
N GLY A 157 -0.34 -8.51 5.14
CA GLY A 157 0.76 -8.25 4.20
C GLY A 157 0.39 -7.39 2.99
N ASP A 158 -0.90 -7.10 2.77
CA ASP A 158 -1.32 -6.03 1.85
C ASP A 158 -1.21 -4.65 2.50
N SER A 159 -1.02 -4.56 3.82
CA SER A 159 -0.87 -3.32 4.59
C SER A 159 0.12 -2.35 3.93
N GLY A 160 -0.29 -1.10 3.76
CA GLY A 160 0.45 -0.07 3.04
C GLY A 160 0.32 -0.13 1.52
N GLY A 161 -0.21 -1.21 0.97
CA GLY A 161 -0.45 -1.40 -0.46
C GLY A 161 -1.47 -0.41 -1.04
N PRO A 162 -1.41 -0.15 -2.36
CA PRO A 162 -2.19 0.89 -3.01
C PRO A 162 -3.65 0.52 -3.22
N LEU A 163 -4.56 1.45 -2.90
CA LEU A 163 -5.92 1.53 -3.44
C LEU A 163 -5.96 2.66 -4.48
N VAL A 164 -6.22 2.32 -5.74
CA VAL A 164 -6.20 3.24 -6.88
C VAL A 164 -7.60 3.39 -7.46
N VAL A 165 -8.11 4.61 -7.52
CA VAL A 165 -9.41 4.95 -8.12
C VAL A 165 -9.15 5.85 -9.32
N ASN A 166 -9.72 5.51 -10.48
CA ASN A 166 -9.54 6.27 -11.72
C ASN A 166 -8.06 6.56 -12.07
N GLY A 167 -7.18 5.58 -11.83
CA GLY A 167 -5.74 5.70 -12.09
C GLY A 167 -4.97 6.60 -11.12
N LYS A 168 -5.61 7.03 -10.01
CA LYS A 168 -4.98 7.84 -8.96
C LYS A 168 -5.00 7.11 -7.61
N LEU A 169 -3.93 7.22 -6.83
CA LEU A 169 -3.86 6.65 -5.48
C LEU A 169 -4.85 7.36 -4.58
N ALA A 170 -5.87 6.62 -4.15
CA ALA A 170 -6.96 7.07 -3.29
C ALA A 170 -6.76 6.66 -1.83
N GLY A 171 -6.05 5.56 -1.59
CA GLY A 171 -5.76 5.13 -0.23
C GLY A 171 -4.60 4.14 -0.11
N THR A 172 -4.22 3.86 1.12
CA THR A 172 -3.34 2.74 1.47
C THR A 172 -4.03 1.78 2.41
N VAL A 173 -3.87 0.48 2.21
CA VAL A 173 -4.42 -0.56 3.11
C VAL A 173 -3.92 -0.31 4.54
N SER A 174 -4.84 -0.18 5.49
CA SER A 174 -4.51 -0.01 6.91
C SER A 174 -4.77 -1.30 7.70
N GLY A 175 -5.93 -1.92 7.54
CA GLY A 175 -6.29 -3.15 8.25
C GLY A 175 -7.75 -3.56 8.11
N GLY A 176 -8.19 -4.42 9.01
CA GLY A 176 -9.54 -5.03 9.14
C GLY A 176 -9.42 -6.10 10.24
N LEU A 177 -10.46 -6.32 11.04
CA LEU A 177 -10.50 -7.37 12.06
C LEU A 177 -10.47 -8.77 11.43
N GLU A 178 -11.06 -8.92 10.24
CA GLU A 178 -11.12 -10.13 9.42
C GLU A 178 -10.72 -9.85 7.97
N CYS A 179 -10.06 -10.81 7.32
CA CYS A 179 -9.77 -10.70 5.90
C CYS A 179 -11.07 -10.92 5.10
N ALA A 180 -11.51 -9.90 4.37
CA ALA A 180 -12.70 -9.92 3.52
C ALA A 180 -13.99 -10.41 4.22
N GLY A 181 -14.17 -10.02 5.49
CA GLY A 181 -15.41 -10.27 6.22
C GLY A 181 -16.58 -9.53 5.56
N ALA A 182 -17.75 -10.17 5.50
CA ALA A 182 -18.95 -9.52 4.98
C ALA A 182 -19.40 -8.35 5.88
N ASP A 183 -19.19 -8.49 7.20
CA ASP A 183 -19.53 -7.49 8.22
C ASP A 183 -18.32 -6.66 8.69
N ASP A 184 -17.13 -6.92 8.13
CA ASP A 184 -15.89 -6.23 8.49
C ASP A 184 -15.07 -5.88 7.22
N PRO A 185 -15.39 -4.74 6.59
CA PRO A 185 -14.71 -4.32 5.37
C PRO A 185 -13.27 -3.88 5.67
N GLY A 186 -12.38 -4.11 4.71
CA GLY A 186 -11.03 -3.55 4.76
C GLY A 186 -11.05 -2.02 4.92
N THR A 187 -10.17 -1.53 5.77
CA THR A 187 -9.98 -0.11 6.07
C THR A 187 -8.74 0.42 5.38
N TYR A 188 -8.83 1.67 4.90
CA TYR A 188 -7.78 2.32 4.12
C TYR A 188 -7.54 3.72 4.68
N ALA A 189 -6.28 4.16 4.74
CA ALA A 189 -5.98 5.56 5.00
C ALA A 189 -6.35 6.37 3.75
N ASP A 190 -7.27 7.33 3.89
CA ASP A 190 -7.75 8.18 2.79
C ASP A 190 -6.68 9.19 2.39
N VAL A 191 -5.99 8.93 1.27
CA VAL A 191 -4.96 9.83 0.73
C VAL A 191 -5.56 11.18 0.36
N GLY A 192 -6.85 11.23 -0.03
CA GLY A 192 -7.57 12.44 -0.38
C GLY A 192 -8.02 13.30 0.80
N HIS A 193 -7.90 12.80 2.04
CA HIS A 193 -8.27 13.54 3.23
C HIS A 193 -7.47 14.86 3.33
N PRO A 194 -8.11 16.03 3.59
CA PRO A 194 -7.45 17.33 3.48
C PRO A 194 -6.16 17.47 4.30
N GLU A 195 -6.13 16.90 5.51
CA GLU A 195 -4.94 16.93 6.36
C GLU A 195 -3.79 16.08 5.81
N ILE A 196 -4.09 14.86 5.34
CA ILE A 196 -3.09 13.96 4.75
C ILE A 196 -2.55 14.58 3.47
N ARG A 197 -3.43 15.11 2.61
CA ARG A 197 -3.00 15.76 1.38
C ARG A 197 -2.14 16.98 1.61
N SER A 198 -2.52 17.81 2.57
CA SER A 198 -1.73 18.99 2.92
C SER A 198 -0.34 18.58 3.40
N TRP A 199 -0.26 17.55 4.26
CA TRP A 199 1.00 17.02 4.75
C TRP A 199 1.90 16.45 3.64
N ILE A 200 1.34 15.70 2.69
CA ILE A 200 2.10 15.17 1.54
C ILE A 200 2.68 16.33 0.71
N LYS A 201 1.85 17.34 0.38
CA LYS A 201 2.27 18.50 -0.43
C LYS A 201 3.39 19.30 0.22
N ILE A 202 3.31 19.59 1.52
CA ILE A 202 4.35 20.36 2.22
C ILE A 202 5.68 19.59 2.34
N THR A 203 5.65 18.25 2.21
CA THR A 203 6.85 17.40 2.20
C THR A 203 7.57 17.43 0.85
N GLY A 204 7.01 18.12 -0.16
CA GLY A 204 7.59 18.26 -1.49
C GLY A 204 7.27 17.10 -2.43
N VAL A 205 6.14 16.42 -2.18
CA VAL A 205 5.63 15.28 -2.96
C VAL A 205 4.47 15.69 -3.85
#